data_AF-A0AAE1XM89-F1
#
_entry.id   AF-A0AAE1XM89-F1
#
_cell.length_a   1.000
_cell.length_b   1.000
_cell.length_c   1.000
_cell.angle_alpha   90.00
_cell.angle_beta   90.00
_cell.angle_gamma   90.00
#
_symmetry.space_group_name_H-M   'P 1'
#
loop_
_entity.id
_entity.type
_entity.pdbx_description
1 polymer ?
#
loop_
_entity_poly.entity_id
_entity_poly.type
_entity_poly.pdbx_seq_one_letter_code
_entity_poly.pdbx_strand_id
1 'polypeptide(L)'
;METRASKLHARLMMEKAFLLILDDVWDSIDLDLVGIPAPEFHKGGKIILTTRFSHVCSHMTEVTLKIEVFNEEEAWNLFYKCAGEVATVRDVEATSKGYYKKNALDYPCNRCCWGILKGEENG
;
A
#
# COMPACT_ATOMS: atom_id res chain seq x y z
N MET A 1 27.75 -4.87 -17.12
CA MET A 1 27.29 -6.02 -16.31
C MET A 1 25.80 -5.82 -16.07
N GLU A 2 24.98 -6.82 -16.33
CA GLU A 2 23.52 -6.68 -16.27
C GLU A 2 23.04 -6.67 -14.81
N THR A 3 22.40 -5.60 -14.36
CA THR A 3 21.88 -5.46 -12.99
C THR A 3 20.36 -5.69 -12.97
N ARG A 4 19.79 -5.89 -11.77
CA ARG A 4 18.33 -5.97 -11.62
C ARG A 4 17.66 -4.66 -12.06
N ALA A 5 18.25 -3.52 -11.72
CA ALA A 5 17.78 -2.21 -12.12
C ALA A 5 17.79 -2.05 -13.65
N SER A 6 18.87 -2.42 -14.34
CA SER A 6 18.92 -2.31 -15.81
C SER A 6 17.90 -3.22 -16.51
N LYS A 7 17.62 -4.41 -15.95
CA LYS A 7 16.59 -5.33 -16.46
C LYS A 7 15.19 -4.74 -16.30
N LEU A 8 14.90 -4.21 -15.11
CA LEU A 8 13.62 -3.57 -14.82
C LEU A 8 13.40 -2.39 -15.76
N HIS A 9 14.40 -1.51 -15.88
CA HIS A 9 14.34 -0.34 -16.74
C HIS A 9 14.05 -0.70 -18.20
N ALA A 10 14.82 -1.63 -18.76
CA ALA A 10 14.59 -2.09 -20.13
C ALA A 10 13.17 -2.67 -20.31
N ARG A 11 12.70 -3.46 -19.34
CA ARG A 11 11.35 -4.05 -19.39
C ARG A 11 10.25 -2.99 -19.35
N LEU A 12 10.37 -1.99 -18.48
CA LEU A 12 9.39 -0.91 -18.33
C LEU A 12 9.36 0.00 -19.56
N MET A 13 10.52 0.30 -20.15
CA MET A 13 10.61 1.11 -21.38
C MET A 13 10.03 0.42 -22.62
N MET A 14 9.86 -0.92 -22.58
CA MET A 14 9.18 -1.67 -23.65
C MET A 14 7.66 -1.67 -23.52
N GLU A 15 7.13 -1.38 -22.33
CA GLU A 15 5.70 -1.30 -22.13
C GLU A 15 5.16 0.04 -22.59
N LYS A 16 3.89 0.09 -23.01
CA LYS A 16 3.22 1.36 -23.31
C LYS A 16 2.75 2.06 -22.02
N ALA A 17 2.35 1.25 -21.05
CA ALA A 17 1.87 1.70 -19.74
C ALA A 17 2.13 0.60 -18.72
N PHE A 18 2.39 0.98 -17.47
CA PHE A 18 2.60 0.03 -16.37
C PHE A 18 2.06 0.57 -15.05
N LEU A 19 1.74 -0.37 -14.15
CA LEU A 19 1.45 -0.10 -12.75
C LEU A 19 2.49 -0.83 -11.91
N LEU A 20 3.25 -0.09 -11.11
CA LEU A 20 4.20 -0.65 -10.15
C LEU A 20 3.67 -0.46 -8.73
N ILE A 21 3.70 -1.51 -7.92
CA ILE A 21 3.32 -1.45 -6.51
C ILE A 21 4.58 -1.70 -5.68
N LEU A 22 5.01 -0.69 -4.92
CA LEU A 22 6.11 -0.76 -3.98
C LEU A 22 5.54 -1.00 -2.59
N ASP A 23 5.65 -2.24 -2.10
CA ASP A 23 5.06 -2.62 -0.83
C ASP A 23 6.03 -2.43 0.35
N ASP A 24 5.52 -2.00 1.49
CA ASP A 24 6.23 -1.84 2.77
C ASP A 24 7.53 -0.99 2.68
N VAL A 25 7.42 0.19 2.07
CA VAL A 25 8.55 1.12 1.92
C VAL A 25 8.86 1.82 3.24
N TRP A 26 10.10 1.71 3.72
CA TRP A 26 10.51 2.26 5.02
C TRP A 26 11.19 3.64 4.94
N ASP A 27 11.79 3.98 3.80
CA ASP A 27 12.46 5.26 3.55
C ASP A 27 12.31 5.65 2.07
N SER A 28 12.65 6.88 1.71
CA SER A 28 12.70 7.38 0.35
C SER A 28 13.55 6.50 -0.58
N ILE A 29 13.05 6.27 -1.79
CA ILE A 29 13.70 5.44 -2.81
C ILE A 29 14.06 6.33 -3.99
N ASP A 30 15.32 6.30 -4.40
CA ASP A 30 15.72 6.83 -5.70
C ASP A 30 15.20 5.89 -6.81
N LEU A 31 14.13 6.32 -7.48
CA LEU A 31 13.45 5.55 -8.52
C LEU A 31 14.36 5.26 -9.72
N ASP A 32 15.24 6.20 -10.07
CA ASP A 32 16.18 6.04 -11.19
C ASP A 32 17.23 4.97 -10.86
N LEU A 33 17.75 4.99 -9.63
CA LEU A 33 18.74 4.01 -9.16
C LEU A 33 18.20 2.58 -9.19
N VAL A 34 16.90 2.40 -8.89
CA VAL A 34 16.25 1.07 -8.95
C VAL A 34 15.77 0.71 -10.37
N GLY A 35 15.95 1.61 -11.34
CA GLY A 35 15.64 1.37 -12.76
C GLY A 35 14.20 1.67 -13.15
N ILE A 36 13.48 2.48 -12.37
CA ILE A 36 12.15 2.96 -12.76
C ILE A 36 12.34 4.24 -13.59
N PRO A 37 11.85 4.29 -14.83
CA PRO A 37 12.04 5.46 -15.68
C PRO A 37 11.26 6.66 -15.15
N ALA A 38 11.89 7.83 -15.16
CA ALA A 38 11.24 9.08 -14.79
C ALA A 38 10.10 9.44 -15.77
N PRO A 39 9.07 10.19 -15.32
CA PRO A 39 7.88 10.50 -16.12
C PRO A 39 8.16 11.20 -17.46
N GLU A 40 9.27 11.93 -17.56
CA GLU A 40 9.70 12.63 -18.77
C GLU A 40 10.05 11.66 -19.90
N PHE A 41 10.54 10.46 -19.55
CA PHE A 41 10.94 9.41 -20.49
C PHE A 41 9.82 8.40 -20.75
N HIS A 42 8.87 8.25 -19.83
CA HIS A 42 7.80 7.26 -19.95
C HIS A 42 6.48 7.72 -19.26
N LYS A 43 5.62 8.40 -20.02
CA LYS A 43 4.35 8.98 -19.51
C LYS A 43 3.28 7.95 -19.12
N GLY A 44 3.42 6.69 -19.52
CA GLY A 44 2.46 5.62 -19.19
C GLY A 44 2.64 4.97 -17.81
N GLY A 45 3.60 5.43 -17.01
CA GLY A 45 3.92 4.83 -15.71
C GLY A 45 3.02 5.33 -14.58
N LYS A 46 2.49 4.41 -13.77
CA LYS A 46 1.83 4.70 -12.50
C LYS A 46 2.53 3.92 -11.39
N ILE A 47 2.81 4.58 -10.27
CA ILE A 47 3.45 3.92 -9.13
C ILE A 47 2.56 4.11 -7.91
N ILE A 48 2.23 3.00 -7.26
CA ILE A 48 1.59 2.97 -5.96
C ILE A 48 2.66 2.53 -4.96
N LEU A 49 2.80 3.25 -3.85
CA LEU A 49 3.60 2.77 -2.72
C LEU A 49 2.72 2.57 -1.49
N THR A 50 3.02 1.53 -0.72
CA THR A 50 2.45 1.32 0.61
C THR A 50 3.57 1.52 1.62
N THR A 51 3.28 2.26 2.69
CA THR A 51 4.24 2.51 3.76
C THR A 51 3.53 2.69 5.08
N ARG A 52 4.19 2.30 6.18
CA ARG A 52 3.72 2.58 7.55
C ARG A 52 4.10 3.97 8.05
N PHE A 53 4.87 4.71 7.25
CA PHE A 53 5.53 5.93 7.65
C PHE A 53 5.02 7.13 6.85
N SER A 54 4.30 8.03 7.52
CA SER A 54 3.75 9.23 6.87
C SER A 54 4.80 10.11 6.19
N HIS A 55 6.02 10.16 6.74
CA HIS A 55 7.11 10.92 6.14
C HIS A 55 7.54 10.35 4.79
N VAL A 56 7.47 9.03 4.57
CA VAL A 56 7.79 8.45 3.26
C VAL A 56 6.80 8.95 2.21
N CYS A 57 5.50 8.94 2.53
CA CYS A 57 4.49 9.47 1.61
C CYS A 57 4.68 10.94 1.30
N SER A 58 4.98 11.78 2.29
CA SER A 58 5.13 13.22 2.05
C SER A 58 6.33 13.56 1.15
N HIS A 59 7.38 12.74 1.15
CA HIS A 59 8.58 12.98 0.33
C HIS A 59 8.49 12.37 -1.07
N MET A 60 7.75 11.27 -1.21
CA MET A 60 7.79 10.42 -2.41
C MET A 60 6.53 10.48 -3.26
N THR A 61 5.47 11.20 -2.85
CA THR A 61 4.14 11.04 -3.47
C THR A 61 3.48 12.39 -3.70
N GLU A 62 2.73 12.49 -4.80
CA GLU A 62 1.89 13.66 -5.09
C GLU A 62 0.54 13.56 -4.37
N VAL A 63 0.00 12.33 -4.31
CA VAL A 63 -1.27 12.03 -3.66
C VAL A 63 -1.04 10.99 -2.59
N THR A 64 -1.38 11.34 -1.35
CA THR A 64 -1.37 10.43 -0.21
C THR A 64 -2.80 10.09 0.21
N LEU A 65 -3.09 8.80 0.33
CA LEU A 65 -4.31 8.27 0.93
C LEU A 65 -3.95 7.59 2.25
N LYS A 66 -4.42 8.16 3.36
CA LYS A 66 -4.27 7.55 4.69
C LYS A 66 -5.35 6.50 4.86
N ILE A 67 -4.95 5.24 5.06
CA ILE A 67 -5.90 4.20 5.48
C ILE A 67 -6.15 4.38 6.98
N GLU A 68 -7.40 4.67 7.32
CA GLU A 68 -7.83 4.76 8.70
C GLU A 68 -8.05 3.36 9.29
N VAL A 69 -7.94 3.30 10.62
CA VAL A 69 -8.31 2.15 11.44
C VAL A 69 -9.78 1.80 11.21
N PHE A 70 -10.07 0.50 11.06
CA PHE A 70 -11.45 0.02 11.04
C PHE A 70 -12.16 0.38 12.35
N ASN A 71 -13.41 0.81 12.24
CA ASN A 71 -14.27 0.93 13.41
C ASN A 71 -14.69 -0.46 13.95
N GLU A 72 -15.34 -0.50 15.11
CA GLU A 72 -15.74 -1.77 15.76
C GLU A 72 -16.60 -2.66 14.85
N GLU A 73 -17.52 -2.06 14.08
CA GLU A 73 -18.41 -2.78 13.18
C GLU A 73 -17.67 -3.32 11.96
N GLU A 74 -16.81 -2.50 11.34
CA GLU A 74 -15.97 -2.92 10.20
C GLU A 74 -15.00 -4.03 10.60
N ALA A 75 -14.37 -3.90 11.77
CA ALA A 75 -13.46 -4.90 12.30
C ALA A 75 -14.18 -6.21 12.62
N TRP A 76 -15.38 -6.13 13.21
CA TRP A 76 -16.24 -7.29 13.44
C TRP A 76 -16.69 -7.96 12.14
N ASN A 77 -17.11 -7.17 11.15
CA ASN A 77 -17.52 -7.68 9.84
C ASN A 77 -16.36 -8.35 9.11
N LEU A 78 -15.14 -7.79 9.19
CA LEU A 78 -13.95 -8.43 8.64
C LEU A 78 -13.64 -9.74 9.36
N PHE A 79 -13.69 -9.75 10.70
CA PHE A 79 -13.51 -10.96 11.49
C PHE A 79 -14.52 -12.05 11.11
N TYR A 80 -15.80 -11.70 11.06
CA TYR A 80 -16.87 -12.61 10.67
C TYR A 80 -16.66 -13.16 9.26
N LYS A 81 -16.23 -12.34 8.30
CA LYS A 81 -15.89 -12.79 6.94
C LYS A 81 -14.75 -13.81 6.93
N CYS A 82 -13.78 -13.70 7.85
CA CYS A 82 -12.66 -14.63 7.94
C CYS A 82 -13.00 -15.92 8.71
N ALA A 83 -13.69 -15.79 9.84
CA ALA A 83 -13.97 -16.89 10.77
C ALA A 83 -15.30 -17.62 10.48
N GLY A 84 -16.19 -17.01 9.69
CA GLY A 84 -17.51 -17.56 9.37
C GLY A 84 -18.40 -17.71 10.60
N GLU A 85 -19.26 -18.73 10.59
CA GLU A 85 -20.27 -18.95 11.64
C GLU A 85 -19.67 -19.15 13.04
N VAL A 86 -18.42 -19.64 13.14
CA VAL A 86 -17.68 -19.81 14.40
C VAL A 86 -17.55 -18.49 15.15
N ALA A 87 -17.53 -17.36 14.45
CA ALA A 87 -17.49 -16.04 15.07
C ALA A 87 -18.72 -15.74 15.95
N THR A 88 -19.85 -16.41 15.72
CA THR A 88 -21.11 -16.18 16.48
C THR A 88 -21.26 -17.11 17.67
N VAL A 89 -20.34 -18.05 17.86
CA VAL A 89 -20.29 -18.87 19.09
C VAL A 89 -20.06 -17.91 20.25
N ARG A 90 -20.94 -17.94 21.27
CA ARG A 90 -20.96 -16.95 22.37
C ARG A 90 -19.58 -16.65 22.97
N ASP A 91 -18.78 -17.68 23.22
CA ASP A 91 -17.46 -17.51 23.84
C ASP A 91 -16.46 -16.86 22.88
N VAL A 92 -16.54 -17.19 21.59
CA VAL A 92 -15.72 -16.59 20.53
C VAL A 92 -16.14 -15.14 20.29
N GLU A 93 -17.44 -14.88 20.22
CA GLU A 93 -17.99 -13.55 20.04
C GLU A 93 -17.60 -12.61 21.19
N ALA A 94 -17.77 -13.06 22.43
CA ALA A 94 -17.43 -12.27 23.62
C ALA A 94 -15.92 -11.97 23.67
N THR A 95 -15.08 -12.97 23.41
CA THR A 95 -13.60 -12.82 23.42
C THR A 95 -13.14 -11.89 22.30
N SER A 96 -13.65 -12.09 21.09
CA SER A 96 -13.24 -11.34 19.91
C SER A 96 -13.69 -9.89 20.02
N LYS A 97 -14.94 -9.61 20.41
CA LYS A 97 -15.42 -8.23 20.67
C LYS A 97 -14.62 -7.54 21.78
N GLY A 98 -14.23 -8.27 22.83
CA GLY A 98 -13.35 -7.75 23.87
C GLY A 98 -11.96 -7.36 23.34
N TYR A 99 -11.41 -8.16 22.41
CA TYR A 99 -10.13 -7.88 21.76
C TYR A 99 -10.18 -6.60 20.91
N TYR A 100 -11.22 -6.42 20.10
CA TYR A 100 -11.38 -5.24 19.24
C TYR A 100 -11.55 -3.96 20.06
N LYS A 101 -12.37 -3.99 21.12
CA LYS A 101 -12.56 -2.84 22.01
C LYS A 101 -11.28 -2.39 22.70
N LYS A 102 -10.37 -3.33 22.99
CA LYS A 102 -9.12 -3.05 23.70
C LYS A 102 -7.97 -2.65 22.77
N ASN A 103 -7.95 -3.17 21.54
CA ASN A 103 -6.80 -3.05 20.63
C ASN A 103 -7.13 -2.36 19.29
N ALA A 104 -8.27 -1.66 19.18
CA ALA A 104 -8.66 -0.92 17.97
C ALA A 104 -7.56 0.05 17.45
N LEU A 105 -6.64 0.50 18.33
CA LEU A 105 -5.55 1.41 17.98
C LEU A 105 -4.22 0.73 17.62
N ASP A 106 -4.07 -0.59 17.81
CA ASP A 106 -2.76 -1.28 17.76
C ASP A 106 -2.66 -2.40 16.70
N TYR A 107 -3.62 -2.45 15.77
CA TYR A 107 -3.58 -3.41 14.68
C TYR A 107 -2.41 -3.09 13.71
N PRO A 108 -1.46 -4.01 13.48
CA PRO A 108 -0.23 -3.77 12.72
C PRO A 108 -0.44 -3.51 11.22
N CYS A 109 -1.65 -3.73 10.69
CA CYS A 109 -2.01 -3.38 9.30
C CYS A 109 -2.44 -1.91 9.13
N ASN A 110 -2.58 -1.13 10.22
CA ASN A 110 -3.45 0.05 10.21
C ASN A 110 -2.70 1.39 10.14
N ARG A 111 -1.52 1.39 9.52
CA ARG A 111 -0.79 2.63 9.25
C ARG A 111 -0.33 2.73 7.80
N CYS A 112 -0.94 1.97 6.90
CA CYS A 112 -0.58 2.01 5.49
C CYS A 112 -1.07 3.32 4.87
N CYS A 113 -0.14 4.22 4.58
CA CYS A 113 -0.38 5.30 3.63
C CYS A 113 -0.17 4.74 2.23
N TRP A 114 -1.12 5.03 1.34
CA TRP A 114 -1.01 4.77 -0.09
C TRP A 114 -0.52 6.03 -0.76
N GLY A 115 0.60 5.94 -1.46
CA GLY A 115 1.10 7.00 -2.29
C GLY A 115 0.84 6.71 -3.75
N ILE A 116 0.21 7.61 -4.49
CA ILE A 116 0.17 7.54 -5.96
C ILE A 116 1.14 8.59 -6.50
N LEU A 117 2.08 8.13 -7.32
CA LEU A 117 2.82 8.96 -8.25
C LEU A 117 2.12 8.85 -9.61
N LYS A 118 1.57 9.96 -10.10
CA LYS A 118 1.07 10.02 -11.47
C LYS A 118 2.19 10.53 -12.38
N GLY A 119 2.45 9.84 -13.49
CA GLY A 119 2.94 10.51 -14.68
C GLY A 119 1.82 11.39 -15.23
N GLU A 120 2.11 12.66 -15.53
CA GLU A 120 1.14 13.60 -16.09
C GLU A 120 0.37 12.98 -17.28
N GLU A 121 -0.95 12.88 -17.14
CA GLU A 121 -1.87 12.53 -18.22
C GLU A 121 -2.16 13.82 -19.02
N ASN A 122 -1.51 13.99 -20.17
CA ASN A 122 -1.95 14.92 -21.21
C ASN A 122 -2.43 14.09 -22.40
N GLY A 123 -3.75 13.94 -22.55
CA GLY A 123 -4.41 13.25 -23.66
C GLY A 123 -5.83 12.83 -23.36
#